data_AF-A0A957KV88-F1
#
_entry.id   AF-A0A957KV88-F1
#
_cell.length_a   1.000
_cell.length_b   1.000
_cell.length_c   1.000
_cell.angle_alpha   90.00
_cell.angle_beta   90.00
_cell.angle_gamma   90.00
#
_symmetry.space_group_name_H-M   'P 1'
#
loop_
_entity.id
_entity.type
_entity.pdbx_description
1 polymer ?
#
loop_
_entity_poly.entity_id
_entity_poly.type
_entity_poly.pdbx_seq_one_letter_code
_entity_poly.pdbx_strand_id
1 'polypeptide(L)'
;MSAFQPGSHYAFPEPIPEADTASIARKMFDIAYAGRSPAQRLDIYWPDAGNGPFPVIVAIHGGAFMGGDKRDAQLTPMLAGLARGYAVVSINYRMSGEATFPALVHDVKAAIRWMRANAVAFLFDPARIAVWGGSAGGYLALMAGVSANVAALDDPTLGHGDHSCAVQAVVDWFGPTDFLQMDAQLAESGLAPAPAFAHNGANSPESLLL
;
A
#
# COMPACT_ATOMS: atom_id res chain seq x y z
N MET A 1 -15.41 -0.85 -20.33
CA MET A 1 -14.19 -0.50 -19.59
C MET A 1 -13.11 -1.43 -20.09
N SER A 2 -12.21 -0.92 -20.94
CA SER A 2 -11.19 -1.73 -21.61
C SER A 2 -10.16 -2.15 -20.57
N ALA A 3 -10.02 -3.46 -20.35
CA ALA A 3 -8.88 -4.03 -19.66
C ALA A 3 -7.60 -3.51 -20.33
N PHE A 4 -6.58 -3.21 -19.52
CA PHE A 4 -5.21 -3.11 -19.98
C PHE A 4 -4.92 -4.34 -20.85
N GLN A 5 -4.54 -4.11 -22.11
CA GLN A 5 -4.09 -5.14 -23.04
C GLN A 5 -2.56 -5.03 -23.10
N PRO A 6 -1.80 -5.94 -22.45
CA PRO A 6 -0.37 -5.88 -22.54
C PRO A 6 0.15 -6.73 -23.69
N GLY A 7 0.87 -6.07 -24.58
CA GLY A 7 2.07 -6.65 -25.18
C GLY A 7 3.25 -6.72 -24.20
N SER A 8 3.06 -6.46 -22.90
CA SER A 8 4.09 -6.67 -21.88
C SER A 8 4.07 -8.14 -21.43
N HIS A 9 5.23 -8.81 -21.51
CA HIS A 9 5.41 -10.16 -20.98
C HIS A 9 5.12 -10.26 -19.47
N TYR A 10 5.02 -9.12 -18.77
CA TYR A 10 4.50 -8.97 -17.40
C TYR A 10 2.97 -9.09 -17.34
N ALA A 11 2.42 -10.25 -17.65
CA ALA A 11 1.04 -10.57 -17.29
C ALA A 11 1.01 -10.95 -15.80
N PHE A 12 0.20 -10.27 -14.99
CA PHE A 12 -0.11 -10.75 -13.64
C PHE A 12 -0.96 -12.03 -13.78
N PRO A 13 -0.48 -13.18 -13.30
CA PRO A 13 -1.19 -14.43 -13.48
C PRO A 13 -2.36 -14.50 -12.49
N GLU A 14 -3.59 -14.53 -13.02
CA GLU A 14 -4.83 -14.83 -12.29
C GLU A 14 -5.14 -13.93 -11.08
N PRO A 15 -6.38 -13.84 -10.57
CA PRO A 15 -6.64 -13.05 -9.38
C PRO A 15 -5.83 -13.61 -8.21
N ILE A 16 -5.06 -12.73 -7.54
CA ILE A 16 -4.41 -13.07 -6.28
C ILE A 16 -5.52 -13.52 -5.32
N PRO A 17 -5.40 -14.68 -4.66
CA PRO A 17 -6.42 -15.13 -3.73
C PRO A 17 -6.68 -14.07 -2.67
N GLU A 18 -7.94 -13.87 -2.30
CA GLU A 18 -8.27 -12.95 -1.21
C GLU A 18 -7.84 -13.52 0.15
N ALA A 19 -7.50 -12.64 1.09
CA ALA A 19 -7.32 -13.00 2.49
C ALA A 19 -8.65 -13.47 3.09
N ASP A 20 -8.62 -14.59 3.83
CA ASP A 20 -9.79 -15.04 4.58
C ASP A 20 -10.04 -14.11 5.77
N THR A 21 -11.12 -13.33 5.69
CA THR A 21 -11.56 -12.43 6.75
C THR A 21 -12.90 -12.85 7.34
N ALA A 22 -13.42 -14.03 7.01
CA ALA A 22 -14.77 -14.46 7.40
C ALA A 22 -14.96 -14.51 8.92
N SER A 23 -13.90 -14.86 9.65
CA SER A 23 -13.89 -14.94 11.12
C SER A 23 -13.79 -13.58 11.81
N ILE A 24 -13.43 -12.50 11.11
CA ILE A 24 -13.29 -11.17 11.69
C ILE A 24 -14.67 -10.51 11.78
N ALA A 25 -15.18 -10.35 13.00
CA ALA A 25 -16.52 -9.83 13.24
C ALA A 25 -16.61 -8.32 13.03
N ARG A 26 -15.61 -7.56 13.49
CA ARG A 26 -15.56 -6.10 13.37
C ARG A 26 -14.75 -5.70 12.15
N LYS A 27 -15.44 -5.41 11.05
CA LYS A 27 -14.83 -4.93 9.81
C LYS A 27 -15.75 -3.99 9.04
N MET A 28 -15.16 -3.12 8.24
CA MET A 28 -15.86 -2.21 7.36
C MET A 28 -15.08 -2.05 6.07
N PHE A 29 -15.82 -1.94 4.97
CA PHE A 29 -15.28 -2.09 3.63
C PHE A 29 -15.51 -0.86 2.77
N ASP A 30 -14.58 -0.66 1.85
CA ASP A 30 -14.67 0.27 0.73
C ASP A 30 -14.93 1.72 1.16
N ILE A 31 -14.22 2.18 2.18
CA ILE A 31 -14.31 3.56 2.65
C ILE A 31 -13.40 4.42 1.79
N ALA A 32 -13.93 5.47 1.18
CA ALA A 32 -13.13 6.42 0.42
C ALA A 32 -12.31 7.30 1.36
N TYR A 33 -10.99 7.31 1.19
CA TYR A 33 -10.09 8.22 1.92
C TYR A 33 -9.78 9.50 1.14
N ALA A 34 -9.97 9.47 -0.19
CA ALA A 34 -9.85 10.61 -1.10
C ALA A 34 -10.84 10.44 -2.27
N GLY A 35 -11.01 11.51 -3.07
CA GLY A 35 -12.08 11.60 -4.07
C GLY A 35 -11.64 11.65 -5.54
N ARG A 36 -10.35 11.46 -5.85
CA ARG A 36 -9.83 11.56 -7.22
C ARG A 36 -9.96 10.25 -8.02
N SER A 37 -10.04 9.11 -7.35
CA SER A 37 -10.08 7.80 -8.00
C SER A 37 -10.88 6.76 -7.22
N PRO A 38 -11.56 5.81 -7.90
CA PRO A 38 -12.14 4.63 -7.25
C PRO A 38 -11.13 3.79 -6.47
N ALA A 39 -9.85 3.84 -6.84
CA ALA A 39 -8.76 3.15 -6.15
C ALA A 39 -8.46 3.75 -4.76
N GLN A 40 -8.91 4.98 -4.47
CA GLN A 40 -8.63 5.65 -3.20
C GLN A 40 -9.56 5.20 -2.07
N ARG A 41 -9.53 3.90 -1.78
CA ARG A 41 -10.37 3.23 -0.78
C ARG A 41 -9.55 2.40 0.19
N LEU A 42 -10.11 2.21 1.38
CA LEU A 42 -9.55 1.37 2.43
C LEU A 42 -10.62 0.46 3.04
N ASP A 43 -10.14 -0.63 3.62
CA ASP A 43 -10.89 -1.54 4.47
C ASP A 43 -10.32 -1.47 5.89
N ILE A 44 -11.19 -1.54 6.89
CA ILE A 44 -10.81 -1.48 8.29
C ILE A 44 -11.20 -2.79 8.97
N TYR A 45 -10.29 -3.32 9.78
CA TYR A 45 -10.48 -4.47 10.64
C TYR A 45 -10.10 -4.07 12.07
N TRP A 46 -10.96 -4.38 13.04
CA TRP A 46 -10.71 -4.05 14.46
C TRP A 46 -10.51 -5.31 15.31
N PRO A 47 -9.74 -5.21 16.40
CA PRO A 47 -9.71 -6.25 17.42
C PRO A 47 -11.13 -6.55 17.96
N ASP A 48 -11.43 -7.83 18.19
CA ASP A 48 -12.73 -8.23 18.74
C ASP A 48 -12.97 -7.66 20.14
N ALA A 49 -11.90 -7.54 20.94
CA ALA A 49 -11.94 -7.00 22.29
C ALA A 49 -11.37 -5.58 22.36
N GLY A 50 -11.91 -4.79 23.30
CA GLY A 50 -11.46 -3.42 23.57
C GLY A 50 -12.29 -2.34 22.89
N ASN A 51 -12.20 -1.13 23.43
CA ASN A 51 -12.98 0.04 23.01
C ASN A 51 -12.11 1.10 22.29
N GLY A 52 -10.85 0.77 21.99
CA GLY A 52 -9.88 1.72 21.44
C GLY A 52 -9.42 2.79 22.45
N PRO A 53 -8.70 3.82 21.98
CA PRO A 53 -8.18 3.92 20.61
C PRO A 53 -7.12 2.85 20.33
N PHE A 54 -7.18 2.23 19.15
CA PHE A 54 -6.30 1.15 18.74
C PHE A 54 -5.09 1.68 17.94
N PRO A 55 -3.86 1.25 18.23
CA PRO A 55 -2.75 1.48 17.31
C PRO A 55 -3.06 0.84 15.95
N VAL A 56 -2.58 1.44 14.87
CA VAL A 56 -2.96 1.06 13.50
C VAL A 56 -1.78 0.46 12.75
N ILE A 57 -2.01 -0.68 12.09
CA ILE A 57 -1.18 -1.21 11.02
C ILE A 57 -1.85 -0.83 9.69
N VAL A 58 -1.18 -0.01 8.90
CA VAL A 58 -1.57 0.31 7.52
C VAL A 58 -0.97 -0.75 6.60
N ALA A 59 -1.82 -1.60 6.05
CA ALA A 59 -1.45 -2.66 5.14
C ALA A 59 -1.45 -2.14 3.69
N ILE A 60 -0.32 -2.29 3.01
CA ILE A 60 -0.11 -1.83 1.63
C ILE A 60 0.24 -3.03 0.76
N HIS A 61 -0.64 -3.37 -0.17
CA HIS A 61 -0.44 -4.52 -1.05
C HIS A 61 0.74 -4.29 -2.01
N GLY A 62 1.40 -5.37 -2.43
CA GLY A 62 2.32 -5.38 -3.55
C GLY A 62 1.58 -5.56 -4.88
N GLY A 63 2.33 -5.84 -5.94
CA GLY A 63 1.77 -6.07 -7.28
C GLY A 63 2.47 -5.27 -8.37
N ALA A 64 3.79 -5.11 -8.25
CA ALA A 64 4.67 -4.41 -9.20
C ALA A 64 4.11 -3.05 -9.65
N PHE A 65 3.39 -2.34 -8.76
CA PHE A 65 2.73 -1.07 -9.06
C PHE A 65 1.67 -1.12 -10.18
N MET A 66 1.35 -2.29 -10.74
CA MET A 66 0.44 -2.48 -11.87
C MET A 66 -0.85 -3.19 -11.49
N GLY A 67 -0.85 -3.95 -10.38
CA GLY A 67 -1.98 -4.72 -9.90
C GLY A 67 -1.97 -4.95 -8.39
N GLY A 68 -2.91 -5.79 -7.96
CA GLY A 68 -3.18 -6.13 -6.57
C GLY A 68 -4.43 -5.42 -6.03
N ASP A 69 -4.87 -5.87 -4.86
CA ASP A 69 -5.98 -5.28 -4.11
C ASP A 69 -5.71 -5.35 -2.60
N LYS A 70 -6.31 -4.41 -1.86
CA LYS A 70 -6.32 -4.34 -0.39
C LYS A 70 -6.87 -5.60 0.27
N ARG A 71 -7.55 -6.50 -0.46
CA ARG A 71 -8.04 -7.79 0.04
C ARG A 71 -7.19 -8.98 -0.35
N ASP A 72 -6.11 -8.81 -1.10
CA ASP A 72 -5.21 -9.91 -1.46
C ASP A 72 -4.68 -10.66 -0.23
N ALA A 73 -4.34 -11.93 -0.39
CA ALA A 73 -3.80 -12.81 0.66
C ALA A 73 -2.54 -12.24 1.34
N GLN A 74 -1.85 -11.29 0.69
CA GLN A 74 -0.76 -10.48 1.25
C GLN A 74 -1.15 -9.77 2.57
N LEU A 75 -2.44 -9.50 2.79
CA LEU A 75 -2.99 -8.89 3.99
C LEU A 75 -2.95 -9.83 5.22
N THR A 76 -3.02 -11.15 5.01
CA THR A 76 -3.11 -12.18 6.07
C THR A 76 -2.12 -12.01 7.23
N PRO A 77 -0.80 -11.84 7.02
CA PRO A 77 0.14 -11.67 8.13
C PRO A 77 -0.12 -10.41 8.96
N MET A 78 -0.66 -9.35 8.34
CA MET A 78 -0.95 -8.09 9.03
C MET A 78 -2.21 -8.21 9.88
N LEU A 79 -3.20 -9.00 9.45
CA LEU A 79 -4.40 -9.33 10.24
C LEU A 79 -4.09 -10.04 11.56
N ALA A 80 -2.93 -10.71 11.69
CA ALA A 80 -2.46 -11.24 12.97
C ALA A 80 -2.19 -10.14 14.02
N GLY A 81 -2.17 -8.86 13.62
CA GLY A 81 -2.13 -7.71 14.51
C GLY A 81 -3.42 -7.51 15.33
N LEU A 82 -4.57 -7.97 14.83
CA LEU A 82 -5.87 -7.88 15.52
C LEU A 82 -5.82 -8.58 16.88
N ALA A 83 -5.24 -9.79 16.92
CA ALA A 83 -5.02 -10.56 18.15
C ALA A 83 -4.04 -9.88 19.14
N ARG A 84 -3.28 -8.89 18.67
CA ARG A 84 -2.34 -8.08 19.47
C ARG A 84 -2.89 -6.70 19.82
N GLY A 85 -4.17 -6.43 19.53
CA GLY A 85 -4.82 -5.16 19.85
C GLY A 85 -4.56 -4.03 18.87
N TYR A 86 -4.06 -4.33 17.66
CA TYR A 86 -3.92 -3.35 16.58
C TYR A 86 -5.16 -3.38 15.68
N ALA A 87 -5.67 -2.21 15.31
CA ALA A 87 -6.53 -2.13 14.13
C ALA A 87 -5.66 -2.31 12.87
N VAL A 88 -6.21 -2.94 11.84
CA VAL A 88 -5.56 -3.12 10.55
C VAL A 88 -6.37 -2.35 9.52
N VAL A 89 -5.71 -1.47 8.78
CA VAL A 89 -6.32 -0.68 7.71
C VAL A 89 -5.61 -1.02 6.41
N SER A 90 -6.28 -1.76 5.53
CA SER A 90 -5.74 -2.14 4.23
C SER A 90 -6.16 -1.15 3.16
N ILE A 91 -5.23 -0.65 2.36
CA ILE A 91 -5.46 0.44 1.43
C ILE A 91 -5.21 0.01 -0.02
N ASN A 92 -6.06 0.50 -0.93
CA ASN A 92 -5.75 0.60 -2.35
C ASN A 92 -5.13 1.97 -2.63
N TYR A 93 -4.42 2.07 -3.76
CA TYR A 93 -3.79 3.30 -4.26
C TYR A 93 -3.82 3.31 -5.79
N ARG A 94 -3.65 4.47 -6.41
CA ARG A 94 -3.58 4.57 -7.87
C ARG A 94 -2.30 3.90 -8.38
N MET A 95 -2.47 2.97 -9.30
CA MET A 95 -1.40 2.15 -9.89
C MET A 95 -0.91 2.76 -11.21
N SER A 96 0.21 2.26 -11.74
CA SER A 96 0.90 2.75 -12.96
C SER A 96 0.01 2.77 -14.21
N GLY A 97 -1.02 1.92 -14.30
CA GLY A 97 -2.02 1.96 -15.36
C GLY A 97 -2.98 3.16 -15.29
N GLU A 98 -2.98 3.90 -14.18
CA GLU A 98 -3.85 5.06 -13.92
C GLU A 98 -3.05 6.34 -13.66
N ALA A 99 -1.94 6.26 -12.90
CA ALA A 99 -1.13 7.42 -12.53
C ALA A 99 0.35 7.04 -12.34
N THR A 100 1.25 7.98 -12.65
CA THR A 100 2.69 7.83 -12.43
C THR A 100 3.13 8.37 -11.07
N PHE A 101 4.37 8.10 -10.70
CA PHE A 101 5.04 8.65 -9.55
C PHE A 101 4.99 10.19 -9.56
N PRO A 102 4.73 10.86 -8.41
CA PRO A 102 4.58 10.33 -7.05
C PRO A 102 3.11 10.07 -6.61
N ALA A 103 2.15 9.92 -7.53
CA ALA A 103 0.72 9.86 -7.18
C ALA A 103 0.35 8.79 -6.15
N LEU A 104 0.97 7.61 -6.24
CA LEU A 104 0.77 6.50 -5.29
C LEU A 104 1.35 6.79 -3.90
N VAL A 105 2.46 7.53 -3.81
CA VAL A 105 2.99 8.00 -2.52
C VAL A 105 2.01 9.01 -1.90
N HIS A 106 1.43 9.89 -2.72
CA HIS A 106 0.40 10.83 -2.26
C HIS A 106 -0.83 10.12 -1.72
N ASP A 107 -1.25 9.03 -2.37
CA ASP A 107 -2.39 8.22 -1.95
C ASP A 107 -2.18 7.56 -0.58
N VAL A 108 -1.01 6.94 -0.36
CA VAL A 108 -0.67 6.36 0.96
C VAL A 108 -0.65 7.44 2.04
N LYS A 109 -0.06 8.61 1.77
CA LYS A 109 -0.06 9.74 2.71
C LYS A 109 -1.45 10.29 2.97
N ALA A 110 -2.31 10.37 1.95
CA ALA A 110 -3.69 10.80 2.10
C ALA A 110 -4.48 9.82 2.98
N ALA A 111 -4.30 8.51 2.81
CA ALA A 111 -4.91 7.50 3.67
C ALA A 111 -4.47 7.67 5.14
N ILE A 112 -3.18 7.92 5.40
CA ILE A 112 -2.66 8.17 6.77
C ILE A 112 -3.29 9.43 7.38
N ARG A 113 -3.40 10.52 6.61
CA ARG A 113 -4.08 11.75 7.07
C ARG A 113 -5.55 11.51 7.37
N TRP A 114 -6.23 10.76 6.50
CA TRP A 114 -7.62 10.39 6.70
C TRP A 114 -7.81 9.59 7.99
N MET A 115 -6.94 8.62 8.29
CA MET A 115 -6.99 7.87 9.54
C MET A 115 -6.82 8.77 10.76
N ARG A 116 -5.92 9.76 10.70
CA ARG A 116 -5.76 10.73 11.80
C ARG A 116 -6.97 11.62 11.97
N ALA A 117 -7.49 12.18 10.87
CA ALA A 117 -8.65 13.07 10.91
C ALA A 117 -9.92 12.38 11.40
N ASN A 118 -10.05 11.08 11.16
CA ASN A 118 -11.22 10.29 11.54
C ASN A 118 -10.96 9.36 12.74
N ALA A 119 -9.88 9.59 13.49
CA ALA A 119 -9.42 8.68 14.53
C ALA A 119 -10.48 8.41 15.62
N VAL A 120 -11.23 9.43 16.04
CA VAL A 120 -12.31 9.28 17.02
C VAL A 120 -13.44 8.40 16.49
N ALA A 121 -13.85 8.62 15.24
CA ALA A 121 -14.97 7.90 14.63
C ALA A 121 -14.66 6.42 14.39
N PHE A 122 -13.41 6.10 14.08
CA PHE A 122 -12.98 4.73 13.77
C PHE A 122 -12.12 4.10 14.87
N LEU A 123 -12.08 4.71 16.06
CA LEU A 123 -11.37 4.19 17.24
C LEU A 123 -9.87 3.97 17.00
N PHE A 124 -9.24 4.81 16.20
CA PHE A 124 -7.80 4.76 15.97
C PHE A 124 -7.02 5.60 17.00
N ASP A 125 -5.81 5.17 17.30
CA ASP A 125 -4.83 5.98 18.00
C ASP A 125 -3.99 6.76 16.98
N PRO A 126 -4.24 8.07 16.79
CA PRO A 126 -3.59 8.86 15.74
C PRO A 126 -2.08 9.05 15.99
N ALA A 127 -1.60 8.76 17.20
CA ALA A 127 -0.20 8.84 17.59
C ALA A 127 0.56 7.53 17.38
N ARG A 128 -0.11 6.42 17.04
CA ARG A 128 0.50 5.10 16.83
C ARG A 128 0.06 4.47 15.51
N ILE A 129 0.67 4.91 14.42
CA ILE A 129 0.42 4.40 13.08
C ILE A 129 1.72 3.80 12.52
N ALA A 130 1.69 2.50 12.21
CA ALA A 130 2.74 1.79 11.49
C ALA A 130 2.30 1.50 10.06
N VAL A 131 3.22 1.52 9.11
CA VAL A 131 2.97 1.06 7.72
C VAL A 131 3.71 -0.24 7.47
N TRP A 132 3.06 -1.15 6.73
CA TRP A 132 3.61 -2.45 6.40
C TRP A 132 3.19 -2.84 4.98
N GLY A 133 4.15 -3.17 4.13
CA GLY A 133 3.89 -3.71 2.80
C GLY A 133 4.99 -4.64 2.32
N GLY A 134 4.69 -5.39 1.25
CA GLY A 134 5.64 -6.24 0.55
C GLY A 134 5.84 -5.82 -0.91
N SER A 135 7.04 -5.99 -1.46
CA SER A 135 7.36 -5.62 -2.84
C SER A 135 7.00 -4.14 -3.11
N ALA A 136 6.16 -3.84 -4.10
CA ALA A 136 5.64 -2.50 -4.36
C ALA A 136 5.04 -1.80 -3.12
N GLY A 137 4.34 -2.55 -2.26
CA GLY A 137 3.81 -2.04 -1.00
C GLY A 137 4.90 -1.75 0.04
N GLY A 138 5.99 -2.53 0.01
CA GLY A 138 7.18 -2.29 0.84
C GLY A 138 7.90 -1.00 0.45
N TYR A 139 8.06 -0.76 -0.86
CA TYR A 139 8.51 0.53 -1.39
C TYR A 139 7.63 1.68 -0.90
N LEU A 140 6.30 1.56 -1.00
CA LEU A 140 5.39 2.60 -0.54
C LEU A 140 5.42 2.80 0.98
N ALA A 141 5.61 1.74 1.77
CA ALA A 141 5.80 1.82 3.21
C ALA A 141 7.06 2.62 3.57
N LEU A 142 8.18 2.35 2.87
CA LEU A 142 9.42 3.14 3.00
C LEU A 142 9.19 4.58 2.59
N MET A 143 8.59 4.84 1.42
CA MET A 143 8.31 6.19 0.94
C MET A 143 7.45 6.97 1.94
N ALA A 144 6.41 6.37 2.52
CA ALA A 144 5.62 7.02 3.57
C ALA A 144 6.47 7.37 4.81
N GLY A 145 7.32 6.45 5.26
CA GLY A 145 8.19 6.64 6.42
C GLY A 145 9.26 7.72 6.25
N VAL A 146 9.94 7.74 5.11
CA VAL A 146 11.10 8.63 4.89
C VAL A 146 10.74 9.99 4.30
N SER A 147 9.51 10.19 3.85
CA SER A 147 9.12 11.40 3.11
C SER A 147 8.03 12.25 3.76
N ALA A 148 7.66 12.02 5.02
CA ALA A 148 6.54 12.69 5.70
C ALA A 148 6.57 14.23 5.61
N ASN A 149 7.76 14.83 5.55
CA ASN A 149 7.95 16.29 5.45
C ASN A 149 8.63 16.71 4.13
N VAL A 150 8.59 15.86 3.10
CA VAL A 150 9.15 16.15 1.77
C VAL A 150 8.03 16.68 0.88
N ALA A 151 7.96 18.00 0.72
CA ALA A 151 6.87 18.68 -0.01
C ALA A 151 6.71 18.20 -1.47
N ALA A 152 7.80 17.86 -2.14
CA ALA A 152 7.77 17.34 -3.51
C ALA A 152 7.09 15.96 -3.65
N LEU A 153 6.92 15.26 -2.52
CA LEU A 153 6.31 13.93 -2.45
C LEU A 153 5.00 13.96 -1.65
N ASP A 154 4.38 15.13 -1.49
CA ASP A 154 3.11 15.26 -0.78
C ASP A 154 2.08 16.06 -1.59
N ASP A 155 0.81 15.70 -1.43
CA ASP A 155 -0.34 16.40 -1.99
C ASP A 155 -1.41 16.58 -0.91
N PRO A 156 -1.36 17.69 -0.13
CA PRO A 156 -2.34 17.97 0.92
C PRO A 156 -3.75 18.24 0.37
N THR A 157 -3.89 18.44 -0.94
CA THR A 157 -5.20 18.67 -1.57
C THR A 157 -6.00 17.37 -1.78
N LEU A 158 -5.40 16.20 -1.50
CA LEU A 158 -6.09 14.90 -1.47
C LEU A 158 -6.94 14.67 -0.21
N GLY A 159 -7.16 15.71 0.60
CA GLY A 159 -8.00 15.66 1.79
C GLY A 159 -7.17 15.66 3.08
N HIS A 160 -7.75 16.26 4.12
CA HIS A 160 -7.19 16.34 5.47
C HIS A 160 -5.74 16.86 5.51
N GLY A 161 -5.36 17.77 4.60
CA GLY A 161 -4.00 18.30 4.47
C GLY A 161 -3.48 19.08 5.68
N ASP A 162 -4.34 19.38 6.64
CA ASP A 162 -4.05 19.93 7.97
C ASP A 162 -3.55 18.86 8.97
N HIS A 163 -3.64 17.58 8.63
CA HIS A 163 -3.17 16.45 9.44
C HIS A 163 -1.81 15.95 8.95
N SER A 164 -0.98 15.49 9.88
CA SER A 164 0.32 14.89 9.55
C SER A 164 0.16 13.57 8.79
N CYS A 165 1.07 13.27 7.86
CA CYS A 165 1.22 11.96 7.23
C CYS A 165 2.38 11.13 7.81
N ALA A 166 3.04 11.59 8.88
CA ALA A 166 4.16 10.86 9.49
C ALA A 166 3.73 9.50 10.06
N VAL A 167 4.64 8.54 10.17
CA VAL A 167 4.37 7.20 10.73
C VAL A 167 5.40 6.89 11.81
N GLN A 168 5.02 6.03 12.76
CA GLN A 168 5.86 5.68 13.92
C GLN A 168 6.72 4.45 13.67
N ALA A 169 6.36 3.62 12.70
CA ALA A 169 7.15 2.45 12.31
C ALA A 169 6.90 2.11 10.83
N VAL A 170 7.91 1.47 10.23
CA VAL A 170 7.87 0.94 8.87
C VAL A 170 8.29 -0.52 8.92
N VAL A 171 7.49 -1.40 8.31
CA VAL A 171 7.84 -2.79 8.06
C VAL A 171 7.89 -2.99 6.54
N ASP A 172 9.11 -3.09 6.02
CA ASP A 172 9.35 -3.37 4.61
C ASP A 172 9.64 -4.85 4.41
N TRP A 173 8.84 -5.50 3.58
CA TRP A 173 9.13 -6.82 3.07
C TRP A 173 9.62 -6.70 1.63
N PHE A 174 10.95 -6.74 1.46
CA PHE A 174 11.63 -6.84 0.16
C PHE A 174 11.17 -5.80 -0.88
N GLY A 175 10.93 -4.56 -0.45
CA GLY A 175 10.57 -3.46 -1.33
C GLY A 175 11.72 -3.06 -2.26
N PRO A 176 11.46 -2.81 -3.55
CA PRO A 176 12.50 -2.33 -4.47
C PRO A 176 12.82 -0.87 -4.17
N THR A 177 14.04 -0.57 -3.73
CA THR A 177 14.45 0.79 -3.33
C THR A 177 15.37 1.49 -4.33
N ASP A 178 15.99 0.73 -5.22
CA ASP A 178 16.78 1.23 -6.34
C ASP A 178 16.43 0.40 -7.59
N PHE A 179 15.55 0.96 -8.43
CA PHE A 179 15.04 0.26 -9.62
C PHE A 179 16.14 -0.08 -10.63
N LEU A 180 17.25 0.67 -10.64
CA LEU A 180 18.36 0.41 -11.55
C LEU A 180 19.24 -0.76 -11.09
N GLN A 181 19.14 -1.17 -9.83
CA GLN A 181 19.95 -2.24 -9.23
C GLN A 181 19.20 -3.57 -9.10
N MET A 182 17.88 -3.60 -9.34
CA MET A 182 17.06 -4.79 -9.12
C MET A 182 17.58 -6.02 -9.87
N ASP A 183 17.91 -5.89 -11.16
CA ASP A 183 18.41 -7.01 -11.96
C ASP A 183 19.75 -7.55 -11.43
N ALA A 184 20.66 -6.65 -11.01
CA ALA A 184 21.95 -7.02 -10.44
C ALA A 184 21.78 -7.75 -9.09
N GLN A 185 20.95 -7.21 -8.20
CA GLN A 185 20.67 -7.79 -6.88
C GLN A 185 19.97 -9.15 -6.97
N LEU A 186 19.05 -9.31 -7.91
CA LEU A 186 18.41 -10.59 -8.21
C LEU A 186 19.43 -11.60 -8.73
N ALA A 187 20.33 -11.19 -9.62
CA ALA A 187 21.39 -12.06 -10.12
C ALA A 187 22.35 -12.52 -9.00
N GLU A 188 22.74 -11.63 -8.10
CA GLU A 188 23.55 -11.96 -6.91
C GLU A 188 22.85 -12.96 -5.98
N SER A 189 21.51 -12.91 -5.92
CA SER A 189 20.69 -13.82 -5.14
C SER A 189 20.40 -15.16 -5.85
N GLY A 190 20.96 -15.39 -7.05
CA GLY A 190 20.69 -16.57 -7.85
C GLY A 190 19.31 -16.59 -8.52
N LEU A 191 18.65 -15.42 -8.61
CA LEU A 191 17.30 -15.22 -9.13
C LEU A 191 17.29 -14.31 -10.37
N ALA A 192 18.38 -14.31 -11.16
CA ALA A 192 18.52 -13.45 -12.33
C ALA A 192 17.27 -13.52 -13.24
N PRO A 193 16.62 -12.38 -13.55
CA PRO A 193 15.46 -12.39 -14.42
C PRO A 193 15.88 -12.79 -15.84
N ALA A 194 14.99 -13.48 -16.56
CA ALA A 194 15.21 -13.67 -17.99
C ALA A 194 15.20 -12.30 -18.69
N PRO A 195 15.91 -12.10 -19.82
CA PRO A 195 16.04 -10.79 -20.47
C PRO A 195 14.70 -10.10 -20.81
N ALA A 196 13.64 -10.86 -21.05
CA ALA A 196 12.29 -10.34 -21.29
C ALA A 196 11.62 -9.71 -20.04
N PHE A 197 12.20 -9.91 -18.85
CA PHE A 197 11.75 -9.43 -17.55
C PHE A 197 12.80 -8.55 -16.87
N ALA A 198 13.60 -7.81 -17.66
CA ALA A 198 14.50 -6.81 -17.12
C ALA A 198 13.70 -5.67 -16.45
N HIS A 199 14.06 -5.32 -15.22
CA HIS A 199 13.35 -4.31 -14.42
C HIS A 199 13.68 -2.87 -14.86
N ASN A 200 14.72 -2.68 -15.69
CA ASN A 200 15.09 -1.39 -16.27
C ASN A 200 14.68 -1.21 -17.74
N GLY A 201 13.95 -2.17 -18.32
CA GLY A 201 13.45 -2.06 -19.68
C GLY A 201 12.33 -1.02 -19.79
N ALA A 202 12.19 -0.33 -20.91
CA ALA A 202 11.19 0.74 -21.10
C ALA A 202 9.73 0.31 -20.83
N ASN A 203 9.43 -1.00 -20.90
CA ASN A 203 8.11 -1.58 -20.63
C ASN A 203 8.06 -2.32 -19.28
N SER A 204 9.04 -2.15 -18.40
CA SER A 204 9.04 -2.74 -17.07
C SER A 204 8.00 -2.06 -16.18
N PRO A 205 7.45 -2.77 -15.17
CA PRO A 205 6.56 -2.16 -14.19
C PRO A 205 7.15 -0.91 -13.52
N GLU A 206 8.45 -0.96 -13.23
CA GLU A 206 9.23 0.15 -12.65
C GLU A 206 9.31 1.35 -13.60
N SER A 207 9.49 1.11 -14.90
CA SER A 207 9.56 2.20 -15.89
C SER A 207 8.19 2.80 -16.17
N LEU A 208 7.13 2.00 -16.15
CA LEU A 208 5.74 2.49 -16.31
C LEU A 208 5.25 3.27 -15.09
N LEU A 209 5.86 3.04 -13.93
CA LEU A 209 5.59 3.80 -12.73
C LEU A 209 6.14 5.24 -12.81
N LEU A 210 7.27 5.47 -13.49
CA LEU A 210 7.94 6.77 -13.56
C LEU A 210 7.38 7.65 -14.68
#